data_AF-A0A2V5XEU1-F1
#
_entry.id   AF-A0A2V5XEU1-F1
#
_cell.length_a   1.000
_cell.length_b   1.000
_cell.length_c   1.000
_cell.angle_alpha   90.00
_cell.angle_beta   90.00
_cell.angle_gamma   90.00
#
_symmetry.space_group_name_H-M   'P 1'
#
loop_
_entity.id
_entity.type
_entity.pdbx_description
1 polymer ?
#
loop_
_entity_poly.entity_id
_entity_poly.type
_entity_poly.pdbx_seq_one_letter_code
_entity_poly.pdbx_strand_id
1 'polypeptide(L)'
;MLDCIVNRFVAALICLSVIPSLASAADNLGVLGSKPKWSVLENYQDTITHDEFAHLINDVYCTHGFAQDLIKIDNDAAQILTNRESRTTFTLRFASDPISKARIPRLWRPAKSLPSAQPDKPLDGLRIALDPGHLGGKWAKMEERWFQVGDTKPVTEGDLTLRVSRMLASRLKKLGATVLFVRNSTQPITSKRPGDFKELARKILIKNGLPQPRPDVLDPSDPEKQQTIRWQSEMLFYRYSEIRRRAVLVNTKLHPDLTVCLHFNAEGWGDPANPTLIDNNHLHLLVGGSYLQDELELDDQRFEMIRRLLSRAYDEELAISDTVATSMAKATGLPAYQYPTTLTTTKVGSSGYVYARNLLAPRLYRCPVVYCEPYVMNSKDGFARIQAGDYDGTKQINGVDQKSIFREYADSVAEGLAEYYRNARRRGD
;
A
#
# COMPACT_ATOMS: atom_id res chain seq x y z
N MET A 1 -28.23 -23.71 -90.73
CA MET A 1 -29.00 -22.45 -90.71
C MET A 1 -29.33 -22.20 -89.25
N LEU A 2 -28.70 -21.17 -88.68
CA LEU A 2 -29.00 -20.47 -87.43
C LEU A 2 -29.08 -21.23 -86.07
N ASP A 3 -28.14 -20.81 -85.21
CA ASP A 3 -28.37 -20.22 -83.88
C ASP A 3 -28.03 -20.98 -82.58
N CYS A 4 -26.91 -20.50 -82.03
CA CYS A 4 -26.51 -20.48 -80.62
C CYS A 4 -27.61 -19.96 -79.70
N ILE A 5 -27.80 -20.62 -78.55
CA ILE A 5 -28.32 -19.97 -77.33
C ILE A 5 -27.33 -20.18 -76.20
N VAL A 6 -26.89 -19.04 -75.68
CA VAL A 6 -25.86 -18.79 -74.67
C VAL A 6 -26.42 -19.00 -73.26
N ASN A 7 -25.69 -19.74 -72.44
CA ASN A 7 -25.89 -19.84 -70.98
C ASN A 7 -25.73 -18.46 -70.33
N ARG A 8 -26.73 -17.98 -69.59
CA ARG A 8 -26.61 -16.86 -68.66
C ARG A 8 -26.60 -17.39 -67.22
N PHE A 9 -25.41 -17.54 -66.65
CA PHE A 9 -25.22 -17.64 -65.20
C PHE A 9 -25.26 -16.23 -64.59
N VAL A 10 -26.21 -15.99 -63.68
CA VAL A 10 -26.27 -14.79 -62.85
C VAL A 10 -25.27 -14.95 -61.71
N ALA A 11 -24.16 -14.22 -61.76
CA ALA A 11 -23.21 -14.13 -60.65
C ALA A 11 -23.72 -13.10 -59.63
N ALA A 12 -24.21 -13.57 -58.48
CA ALA A 12 -24.53 -12.71 -57.35
C ALA A 12 -23.22 -12.30 -56.63
N LEU A 13 -22.86 -11.02 -56.70
CA LEU A 13 -21.78 -10.46 -55.89
C LEU A 13 -22.24 -10.39 -54.43
N ILE A 14 -21.76 -11.32 -53.60
CA ILE A 14 -21.84 -11.21 -52.15
C ILE A 14 -20.73 -10.26 -51.71
N CYS A 15 -21.05 -8.99 -51.49
CA CYS A 15 -20.19 -8.07 -50.75
C CYS A 15 -20.13 -8.54 -49.29
N LEU A 16 -19.10 -9.31 -48.93
CA LEU A 16 -18.71 -9.49 -47.54
C LEU A 16 -18.23 -8.14 -47.00
N SER A 17 -19.11 -7.49 -46.23
CA SER A 17 -18.73 -6.37 -45.37
C SER A 17 -17.81 -6.92 -44.28
N VAL A 18 -16.51 -6.72 -44.47
CA VAL A 18 -15.53 -6.89 -43.40
C VAL A 18 -15.82 -5.79 -42.39
N ILE A 19 -16.59 -6.10 -41.36
CA ILE A 19 -16.70 -5.25 -40.16
C ILE A 19 -15.30 -5.30 -39.54
N PRO A 20 -14.55 -4.18 -39.49
CA PRO A 20 -13.31 -4.16 -38.75
C PRO A 20 -13.69 -4.40 -37.29
N SER A 21 -13.22 -5.51 -36.73
CA SER A 21 -13.18 -5.67 -35.29
C SER A 21 -12.41 -4.48 -34.73
N LEU A 22 -13.13 -3.53 -34.13
CA LEU A 22 -12.54 -2.44 -33.36
C LEU A 22 -11.73 -3.10 -32.25
N ALA A 23 -10.43 -3.28 -32.49
CA ALA A 23 -9.51 -3.70 -31.47
C ALA A 23 -9.52 -2.60 -30.40
N SER A 24 -10.18 -2.89 -29.27
CA SER A 24 -10.09 -2.03 -28.10
C SER A 24 -8.62 -1.93 -27.73
N ALA A 25 -8.10 -0.69 -27.65
CA ALA A 25 -6.77 -0.42 -27.13
C ALA A 25 -6.58 -1.16 -25.78
N ALA A 26 -5.40 -1.76 -25.59
CA ALA A 26 -5.10 -2.51 -24.39
C ALA A 26 -4.74 -1.54 -23.26
N ASP A 27 -5.22 -1.82 -22.04
CA ASP A 27 -4.82 -1.04 -20.87
C ASP A 27 -3.36 -1.36 -20.51
N ASN A 28 -2.56 -0.33 -20.21
CA ASN A 28 -1.19 -0.49 -19.73
C ASN A 28 -1.21 -0.72 -18.21
N LEU A 29 -1.31 -1.97 -17.79
CA LEU A 29 -1.51 -2.32 -16.39
C LEU A 29 -0.21 -2.73 -15.69
N GLY A 30 -0.08 -2.35 -14.42
CA GLY A 30 0.93 -2.89 -13.53
C GLY A 30 0.75 -4.40 -13.28
N VAL A 31 1.73 -5.02 -12.62
CA VAL A 31 1.68 -6.45 -12.29
C VAL A 31 0.44 -6.79 -11.45
N LEU A 32 -0.35 -7.74 -11.96
CA LEU A 32 -1.67 -8.11 -11.44
C LEU A 32 -2.64 -6.91 -11.28
N GLY A 33 -2.42 -5.85 -12.08
CA GLY A 33 -3.25 -4.66 -12.16
C GLY A 33 -4.68 -4.99 -12.54
N SER A 34 -5.61 -4.22 -11.99
CA SER A 34 -7.02 -4.30 -12.37
C SER A 34 -7.31 -3.21 -13.38
N LYS A 35 -8.15 -3.52 -14.37
CA LYS A 35 -8.62 -2.52 -15.33
C LYS A 35 -9.23 -1.32 -14.58
N PRO A 36 -8.75 -0.09 -14.83
CA PRO A 36 -9.32 1.11 -14.25
C PRO A 36 -10.80 1.26 -14.55
N LYS A 37 -11.56 1.72 -13.57
CA LYS A 37 -12.97 2.09 -13.76
C LYS A 37 -13.08 3.61 -13.75
N TRP A 38 -12.57 4.25 -14.81
CA TRP A 38 -12.49 5.71 -14.93
C TRP A 38 -13.83 6.43 -14.68
N SER A 39 -14.95 5.84 -15.07
CA SER A 39 -16.30 6.38 -14.80
C SER A 39 -16.64 6.55 -13.32
N VAL A 40 -15.93 5.87 -12.41
CA VAL A 40 -16.09 6.10 -10.96
C VAL A 40 -15.67 7.52 -10.56
N LEU A 41 -14.74 8.13 -11.30
CA LEU A 41 -14.27 9.49 -11.03
C LEU A 41 -15.34 10.55 -11.29
N GLU A 42 -16.41 10.24 -12.03
CA GLU A 42 -17.56 11.15 -12.22
C GLU A 42 -18.23 11.55 -10.90
N ASN A 43 -18.14 10.71 -9.87
CA ASN A 43 -18.70 11.05 -8.55
C ASN A 43 -17.90 12.14 -7.81
N TYR A 44 -16.73 12.54 -8.34
CA TYR A 44 -15.85 13.54 -7.76
C TYR A 44 -15.83 14.87 -8.53
N GLN A 45 -16.68 15.01 -9.56
CA GLN A 45 -16.82 16.27 -10.26
C GLN A 45 -17.15 17.40 -9.27
N ASP A 46 -16.51 18.55 -9.45
CA ASP A 46 -16.79 19.75 -8.68
C ASP A 46 -16.51 19.58 -7.16
N THR A 47 -15.72 18.57 -6.75
CA THR A 47 -15.35 18.31 -5.33
C THR A 47 -14.01 18.92 -4.90
N ILE A 48 -13.24 19.45 -5.85
CA ILE A 48 -11.91 20.08 -5.66
C ILE A 48 -11.91 21.44 -6.33
N THR A 49 -11.21 22.42 -5.76
CA THR A 49 -10.82 23.61 -6.54
C THR A 49 -9.56 23.33 -7.37
N HIS A 50 -9.26 24.19 -8.34
CA HIS A 50 -8.01 24.14 -9.09
C HIS A 50 -6.78 24.06 -8.17
N ASP A 51 -6.67 25.00 -7.22
CA ASP A 51 -5.48 25.13 -6.37
C ASP A 51 -5.31 23.93 -5.42
N GLU A 52 -6.41 23.38 -4.91
CA GLU A 52 -6.37 22.14 -4.12
C GLU A 52 -5.87 20.95 -4.96
N PHE A 53 -6.31 20.85 -6.22
CA PHE A 53 -5.85 19.78 -7.12
C PHE A 53 -4.37 19.94 -7.45
N ALA A 54 -3.96 21.15 -7.82
CA ALA A 54 -2.59 21.49 -8.16
C ALA A 54 -1.64 21.23 -6.98
N HIS A 55 -2.02 21.62 -5.76
CA HIS A 55 -1.23 21.34 -4.55
C HIS A 55 -1.11 19.83 -4.31
N LEU A 56 -2.22 19.10 -4.28
CA LEU A 56 -2.16 17.66 -3.98
C LEU A 56 -1.38 16.89 -5.05
N ILE A 57 -1.54 17.20 -6.34
CA ILE A 57 -0.84 16.46 -7.38
C ILE A 57 0.65 16.77 -7.38
N ASN A 58 1.06 18.04 -7.30
CA ASN A 58 2.46 18.42 -7.43
C ASN A 58 3.26 18.26 -6.12
N ASP A 59 2.66 18.61 -4.98
CA ASP A 59 3.39 18.73 -3.72
C ASP A 59 3.22 17.52 -2.80
N VAL A 60 2.25 16.66 -3.08
CA VAL A 60 1.92 15.49 -2.23
C VAL A 60 2.11 14.17 -3.00
N TYR A 61 1.39 13.99 -4.10
CA TYR A 61 1.34 12.70 -4.78
C TYR A 61 2.47 12.51 -5.79
N CYS A 62 2.90 13.56 -6.50
CA CYS A 62 3.89 13.48 -7.57
C CYS A 62 5.04 14.48 -7.35
N THR A 63 5.65 14.43 -6.17
CA THR A 63 6.74 15.33 -5.74
C THR A 63 8.00 15.27 -6.60
N HIS A 64 8.13 14.24 -7.45
CA HIS A 64 9.22 14.08 -8.42
C HIS A 64 8.81 14.48 -9.85
N GLY A 65 7.64 15.09 -10.00
CA GLY A 65 7.04 15.45 -11.28
C GLY A 65 6.30 14.30 -11.97
N PHE A 66 5.59 14.66 -13.04
CA PHE A 66 4.90 13.74 -13.93
C PHE A 66 4.87 14.35 -15.34
N ALA A 67 4.64 13.52 -16.36
CA ALA A 67 4.57 14.01 -17.73
C ALA A 67 3.26 14.77 -17.97
N GLN A 68 3.33 15.96 -18.58
CA GLN A 68 2.17 16.84 -18.80
C GLN A 68 1.09 16.23 -19.71
N ASP A 69 1.44 15.26 -20.54
CA ASP A 69 0.50 14.52 -21.38
C ASP A 69 -0.29 13.45 -20.60
N LEU A 70 0.18 13.05 -19.41
CA LEU A 70 -0.58 12.18 -18.51
C LEU A 70 -1.68 12.93 -17.78
N ILE A 71 -1.38 14.14 -17.32
CA ILE A 71 -2.30 15.00 -16.57
C ILE A 71 -2.06 16.45 -17.01
N LYS A 72 -3.04 17.05 -17.68
CA LYS A 72 -3.04 18.47 -18.03
C LYS A 72 -3.97 19.20 -17.07
N ILE A 73 -3.47 20.25 -16.42
CA ILE A 73 -4.24 21.09 -15.49
C ILE A 73 -4.54 22.40 -16.20
N ASP A 74 -5.83 22.68 -16.43
CA ASP A 74 -6.36 23.94 -16.94
C ASP A 74 -7.09 24.68 -15.80
N ASN A 75 -7.59 25.90 -16.04
CA ASN A 75 -8.18 26.75 -14.97
C ASN A 75 -9.41 26.14 -14.28
N ASP A 76 -10.27 25.47 -15.03
CA ASP A 76 -11.57 24.95 -14.59
C ASP A 76 -11.66 23.42 -14.58
N ALA A 77 -10.62 22.72 -15.07
CA ALA A 77 -10.59 21.28 -15.12
C ALA A 77 -9.17 20.69 -15.22
N ALA A 78 -9.03 19.41 -14.91
CA ALA A 78 -7.89 18.59 -15.29
C ALA A 78 -8.30 17.53 -16.33
N GLN A 79 -7.49 17.38 -17.38
CA GLN A 79 -7.58 16.27 -18.33
C GLN A 79 -6.59 15.18 -17.91
N ILE A 80 -7.10 13.99 -17.62
CA ILE A 80 -6.32 12.84 -17.19
C ILE A 80 -6.32 11.81 -18.30
N LEU A 81 -5.15 11.41 -18.81
CA LEU A 81 -5.03 10.35 -19.80
C LEU A 81 -5.58 9.05 -19.22
N THR A 82 -6.53 8.41 -19.90
CA THR A 82 -7.13 7.14 -19.47
C THR A 82 -6.51 5.94 -20.15
N ASN A 83 -6.01 6.13 -21.38
CA ASN A 83 -5.30 5.11 -22.14
C ASN A 83 -4.47 5.78 -23.25
N ARG A 84 -3.17 5.46 -23.28
CA ARG A 84 -2.19 6.11 -24.18
C ARG A 84 -2.39 5.73 -25.65
N GLU A 85 -2.68 4.46 -25.94
CA GLU A 85 -2.87 3.95 -27.30
C GLU A 85 -4.07 4.59 -28.00
N SER A 86 -5.20 4.69 -27.28
CA SER A 86 -6.43 5.31 -27.79
C SER A 86 -6.47 6.84 -27.66
N ARG A 87 -5.50 7.43 -26.94
CA ARG A 87 -5.45 8.87 -26.59
C ARG A 87 -6.74 9.36 -25.93
N THR A 88 -7.40 8.49 -25.17
CA THR A 88 -8.62 8.85 -24.44
C THR A 88 -8.28 9.54 -23.13
N THR A 89 -9.10 10.51 -22.75
CA THR A 89 -8.93 11.29 -21.51
C THR A 89 -10.23 11.32 -20.71
N PHE A 90 -10.10 11.50 -19.40
CA PHE A 90 -11.16 11.83 -18.48
C PHE A 90 -11.03 13.30 -18.09
N THR A 91 -12.13 14.05 -18.10
CA THR A 91 -12.14 15.45 -17.69
C THR A 91 -12.73 15.56 -16.28
N LEU A 92 -11.89 15.97 -15.32
CA LEU A 92 -12.29 16.32 -13.97
C LEU A 92 -12.53 17.83 -13.90
N ARG A 93 -13.77 18.26 -13.69
CA ARG A 93 -14.13 19.66 -13.45
C ARG A 93 -13.84 20.05 -12.01
N PHE A 94 -13.36 21.28 -11.86
CA PHE A 94 -13.13 21.91 -10.57
C PHE A 94 -14.36 22.70 -10.11
N ALA A 95 -14.55 22.76 -8.80
CA ALA A 95 -15.41 23.74 -8.18
C ALA A 95 -14.88 25.16 -8.46
N SER A 96 -15.77 26.11 -8.71
CA SER A 96 -15.42 27.52 -8.93
C SER A 96 -14.76 28.14 -7.71
N ASP A 97 -15.15 27.72 -6.50
CA ASP A 97 -14.65 28.24 -5.24
C ASP A 97 -14.81 27.22 -4.10
N PRO A 98 -14.17 27.44 -2.94
CA PRO A 98 -14.26 26.51 -1.81
C PRO A 98 -15.66 26.28 -1.24
N ILE A 99 -16.60 27.23 -1.42
CA ILE A 99 -17.97 27.17 -0.89
C ILE A 99 -18.86 26.35 -1.84
N SER A 100 -18.60 26.41 -3.14
CA SER A 100 -19.35 25.69 -4.17
C SER A 100 -19.00 24.19 -4.29
N LYS A 101 -18.07 23.68 -3.47
CA LYS A 101 -17.61 22.28 -3.55
C LYS A 101 -18.75 21.28 -3.32
N ALA A 102 -18.88 20.33 -4.23
CA ALA A 102 -19.72 19.17 -4.06
C ALA A 102 -19.21 18.26 -2.92
N ARG A 103 -20.11 17.43 -2.39
CA ARG A 103 -19.78 16.47 -1.33
C ARG A 103 -18.80 15.43 -1.85
N ILE A 104 -17.65 15.30 -1.19
CA ILE A 104 -16.66 14.27 -1.50
C ILE A 104 -17.22 12.88 -1.15
N PRO A 105 -17.34 11.95 -2.12
CA PRO A 105 -17.74 10.58 -1.84
C PRO A 105 -16.58 9.83 -1.14
N ARG A 106 -16.84 9.31 0.07
CA ARG A 106 -15.84 8.56 0.86
C ARG A 106 -16.41 7.22 1.33
N LEU A 107 -15.54 6.23 1.46
CA LEU A 107 -15.82 4.94 2.13
C LEU A 107 -15.40 4.94 3.61
N TRP A 108 -14.98 6.11 4.11
CA TRP A 108 -14.44 6.35 5.44
C TRP A 108 -14.95 7.69 5.96
N ARG A 109 -14.88 7.91 7.27
CA ARG A 109 -15.31 9.16 7.92
C ARG A 109 -14.11 9.92 8.49
N PRO A 110 -13.92 11.21 8.17
CA PRO A 110 -12.88 12.02 8.81
C PRO A 110 -13.19 12.24 10.29
N ALA A 111 -12.16 12.43 11.12
CA ALA A 111 -12.31 12.58 12.56
C ALA A 111 -13.32 13.69 12.92
N LYS A 112 -13.29 14.82 12.21
CA LYS A 112 -14.19 15.96 12.42
C LYS A 112 -15.67 15.66 12.14
N SER A 113 -15.97 14.58 11.40
CA SER A 113 -17.35 14.14 11.13
C SER A 113 -17.88 13.14 12.16
N LEU A 114 -17.02 12.61 13.02
CA LEU A 114 -17.43 11.72 14.10
C LEU A 114 -18.02 12.55 15.26
N PRO A 115 -18.98 12.00 16.03
CA PRO A 115 -19.49 12.65 17.23
C PRO A 115 -18.37 12.98 18.23
N SER A 116 -18.63 13.84 19.22
CA SER A 116 -17.69 13.99 20.34
C SER A 116 -17.52 12.65 21.06
N ALA A 117 -16.30 12.32 21.44
CA ALA A 117 -16.01 11.16 22.28
C ALA A 117 -15.85 11.57 23.75
N GLN A 118 -16.06 10.61 24.65
CA GLN A 118 -15.67 10.77 26.05
C GLN A 118 -14.14 10.77 26.18
N PRO A 119 -13.54 11.53 27.12
CA PRO A 119 -12.08 11.62 27.26
C PRO A 119 -11.37 10.27 27.44
N ASP A 120 -12.01 9.31 28.12
CA ASP A 120 -11.50 7.96 28.37
C ASP A 120 -11.73 6.98 27.21
N LYS A 121 -12.64 7.31 26.28
CA LYS A 121 -12.95 6.54 25.07
C LYS A 121 -12.81 7.37 23.80
N PRO A 122 -11.62 7.92 23.51
CA PRO A 122 -11.42 8.85 22.40
C PRO A 122 -11.63 8.23 21.01
N LEU A 123 -11.63 6.89 20.92
CA LEU A 123 -11.84 6.16 19.67
C LEU A 123 -13.27 5.62 19.54
N ASP A 124 -14.18 6.01 20.43
CA ASP A 124 -15.57 5.58 20.38
C ASP A 124 -16.23 5.92 19.04
N GLY A 125 -16.91 4.93 18.45
CA GLY A 125 -17.56 5.02 17.14
C GLY A 125 -16.63 4.87 15.93
N LEU A 126 -15.32 4.76 16.12
CA LEU A 126 -14.33 4.60 15.04
C LEU A 126 -14.15 3.14 14.64
N ARG A 127 -14.08 2.85 13.34
CA ARG A 127 -13.74 1.52 12.80
C ARG A 127 -12.28 1.49 12.37
N ILE A 128 -11.45 0.74 13.08
CA ILE A 128 -10.01 0.62 12.76
C ILE A 128 -9.73 -0.79 12.25
N ALA A 129 -9.21 -0.91 11.03
CA ALA A 129 -8.69 -2.17 10.52
C ALA A 129 -7.20 -2.31 10.86
N LEU A 130 -6.79 -3.47 11.37
CA LEU A 130 -5.40 -3.82 11.60
C LEU A 130 -4.91 -4.71 10.46
N ASP A 131 -3.87 -4.26 9.75
CA ASP A 131 -3.17 -5.02 8.72
C ASP A 131 -1.77 -5.39 9.21
N PRO A 132 -1.60 -6.55 9.87
CA PRO A 132 -0.27 -7.02 10.19
C PRO A 132 0.46 -7.41 8.90
N GLY A 133 1.58 -6.76 8.61
CA GLY A 133 2.43 -6.98 7.45
C GLY A 133 2.89 -8.43 7.31
N HIS A 134 3.17 -8.87 6.09
CA HIS A 134 3.63 -10.24 5.78
C HIS A 134 2.63 -11.34 6.16
N LEU A 135 2.99 -12.63 6.08
CA LEU A 135 2.16 -13.78 6.45
C LEU A 135 2.69 -14.49 7.69
N GLY A 136 4.00 -14.75 7.76
CA GLY A 136 4.63 -15.46 8.88
C GLY A 136 4.49 -16.99 8.79
N GLY A 137 4.72 -17.69 9.92
CA GLY A 137 4.68 -19.14 10.00
C GLY A 137 5.47 -19.85 8.89
N LYS A 138 4.84 -20.83 8.21
CA LYS A 138 5.49 -21.58 7.13
C LYS A 138 5.81 -20.75 5.88
N TRP A 139 5.27 -19.53 5.76
CA TRP A 139 5.50 -18.65 4.62
C TRP A 139 6.70 -17.72 4.81
N ALA A 140 7.15 -17.52 6.06
CA ALA A 140 8.15 -16.51 6.40
C ALA A 140 9.46 -16.65 5.59
N LYS A 141 9.93 -17.89 5.36
CA LYS A 141 11.13 -18.14 4.55
C LYS A 141 10.95 -17.73 3.07
N MET A 142 9.77 -17.99 2.50
CA MET A 142 9.43 -17.59 1.12
C MET A 142 9.31 -16.07 0.98
N GLU A 143 8.81 -15.39 2.00
CA GLU A 143 8.71 -13.93 2.02
C GLU A 143 10.08 -13.24 2.16
N GLU A 144 11.14 -14.00 2.49
CA GLU A 144 12.49 -13.49 2.80
C GLU A 144 12.48 -12.44 3.94
N ARG A 145 11.44 -12.50 4.80
CA ARG A 145 11.30 -11.69 6.02
C ARG A 145 11.42 -12.57 7.25
N TRP A 146 12.52 -13.33 7.23
CA TRP A 146 12.85 -14.40 8.16
C TRP A 146 14.35 -14.45 8.36
N PHE A 147 14.80 -14.69 9.59
CA PHE A 147 16.18 -15.05 9.87
C PHE A 147 16.36 -15.77 11.22
N GLN A 148 17.55 -16.31 11.45
CA GLN A 148 17.93 -16.95 12.70
C GLN A 148 19.43 -16.73 12.97
N VAL A 149 19.81 -16.50 14.23
CA VAL A 149 21.20 -16.36 14.66
C VAL A 149 21.54 -17.53 15.60
N GLY A 150 22.48 -18.39 15.20
CA GLY A 150 22.80 -19.62 15.94
C GLY A 150 21.55 -20.48 16.22
N ASP A 151 21.46 -21.04 17.42
CA ASP A 151 20.36 -21.92 17.83
C ASP A 151 19.14 -21.18 18.43
N THR A 152 19.03 -19.87 18.18
CA THR A 152 17.92 -19.06 18.69
C THR A 152 16.59 -19.34 17.98
N LYS A 153 15.49 -18.83 18.54
CA LYS A 153 14.19 -18.91 17.86
C LYS A 153 14.24 -18.05 16.60
N PRO A 154 13.75 -18.54 15.44
CA PRO A 154 13.72 -17.73 14.25
C PRO A 154 12.88 -16.46 14.43
N VAL A 155 13.36 -15.36 13.87
CA VAL A 155 12.67 -14.08 13.79
C VAL A 155 11.88 -14.05 12.49
N THR A 156 10.56 -13.85 12.61
CA THR A 156 9.61 -13.94 11.50
C THR A 156 8.68 -12.73 11.53
N GLU A 157 8.90 -11.76 10.65
CA GLU A 157 8.18 -10.48 10.73
C GLU A 157 6.66 -10.67 10.77
N GLY A 158 6.12 -11.54 9.91
CA GLY A 158 4.68 -11.80 9.85
C GLY A 158 4.06 -12.37 11.15
N ASP A 159 4.85 -13.05 11.99
CA ASP A 159 4.39 -13.50 13.32
C ASP A 159 4.52 -12.41 14.38
N LEU A 160 5.57 -11.58 14.29
CA LEU A 160 5.75 -10.41 15.16
C LEU A 160 4.60 -9.42 14.97
N THR A 161 4.27 -9.08 13.72
CA THR A 161 3.19 -8.14 13.39
C THR A 161 1.82 -8.68 13.82
N LEU A 162 1.57 -9.99 13.67
CA LEU A 162 0.36 -10.63 14.21
C LEU A 162 0.27 -10.49 15.73
N ARG A 163 1.37 -10.72 16.45
CA ARG A 163 1.41 -10.57 17.90
C ARG A 163 1.10 -9.13 18.32
N VAL A 164 1.75 -8.14 17.70
CA VAL A 164 1.48 -6.72 17.94
C VAL A 164 0.02 -6.38 17.63
N SER A 165 -0.53 -6.85 16.50
CA SER A 165 -1.91 -6.55 16.11
C SER A 165 -2.94 -7.01 17.15
N ARG A 166 -2.74 -8.17 17.78
CA ARG A 166 -3.64 -8.69 18.83
C ARG A 166 -3.54 -7.87 20.11
N MET A 167 -2.34 -7.46 20.48
CA MET A 167 -2.09 -6.57 21.61
C MET A 167 -2.70 -5.18 21.40
N LEU A 168 -2.51 -4.62 20.20
CA LEU A 168 -3.07 -3.33 19.78
C LEU A 168 -4.60 -3.39 19.76
N ALA A 169 -5.19 -4.46 19.22
CA ALA A 169 -6.64 -4.63 19.20
C ALA A 169 -7.27 -4.54 20.59
N SER A 170 -6.63 -5.13 21.61
CA SER A 170 -7.11 -5.03 23.00
C SER A 170 -7.10 -3.58 23.50
N ARG A 171 -6.04 -2.83 23.22
CA ARG A 171 -5.88 -1.42 23.62
C ARG A 171 -6.89 -0.51 22.91
N LEU A 172 -7.03 -0.65 21.60
CA LEU A 172 -7.97 0.15 20.81
C LEU A 172 -9.43 -0.10 21.22
N LYS A 173 -9.80 -1.35 21.52
CA LYS A 173 -11.14 -1.68 22.04
C LYS A 173 -11.41 -1.02 23.38
N LYS A 174 -10.44 -1.00 24.30
CA LYS A 174 -10.56 -0.30 25.59
C LYS A 174 -10.80 1.21 25.41
N LEU A 175 -10.19 1.80 24.38
CA LEU A 175 -10.38 3.21 23.98
C LEU A 175 -11.68 3.48 23.19
N GLY A 176 -12.52 2.46 22.98
CA GLY A 176 -13.83 2.59 22.32
C GLY A 176 -13.89 2.20 20.84
N ALA A 177 -12.77 1.83 20.21
CA ALA A 177 -12.76 1.51 18.78
C ALA A 177 -13.46 0.18 18.47
N THR A 178 -14.16 0.12 17.33
CA THR A 178 -14.48 -1.13 16.65
C THR A 178 -13.25 -1.61 15.88
N VAL A 179 -12.60 -2.68 16.36
CA VAL A 179 -11.40 -3.23 15.73
C VAL A 179 -11.74 -4.35 14.76
N LEU A 180 -11.24 -4.22 13.54
CA LEU A 180 -11.35 -5.18 12.44
C LEU A 180 -9.95 -5.72 12.11
N PHE A 181 -9.87 -6.93 11.57
CA PHE A 181 -8.62 -7.53 11.14
C PHE A 181 -8.63 -7.75 9.64
N VAL A 182 -7.62 -7.22 8.93
CA VAL A 182 -7.37 -7.58 7.53
C VAL A 182 -6.90 -9.04 7.45
N ARG A 183 -6.11 -9.48 8.43
CA ARG A 183 -5.86 -10.88 8.74
C ARG A 183 -5.60 -11.05 10.25
N ASN A 184 -5.84 -12.25 10.78
CA ASN A 184 -5.57 -12.58 12.18
C ASN A 184 -4.91 -13.97 12.34
N SER A 185 -4.35 -14.51 11.26
CA SER A 185 -3.60 -15.77 11.26
C SER A 185 -2.46 -15.69 10.26
N THR A 186 -1.61 -16.73 10.26
CA THR A 186 -0.51 -16.90 9.30
C THR A 186 -0.99 -17.45 7.95
N GLN A 187 -2.30 -17.63 7.76
CA GLN A 187 -2.83 -18.10 6.48
C GLN A 187 -3.00 -16.92 5.52
N PRO A 188 -2.63 -17.07 4.24
CA PRO A 188 -2.90 -16.08 3.21
C PRO A 188 -4.41 -15.92 3.04
N ILE A 189 -4.86 -14.70 2.80
CA ILE A 189 -6.28 -14.43 2.52
C ILE A 189 -6.59 -14.59 1.03
N THR A 190 -5.57 -14.53 0.17
CA THR A 190 -5.70 -14.93 -1.24
C THR A 190 -5.91 -16.43 -1.36
N SER A 191 -6.84 -16.84 -2.23
CA SER A 191 -7.03 -18.24 -2.59
C SER A 191 -5.92 -18.74 -3.51
N LYS A 192 -5.15 -17.84 -4.12
CA LYS A 192 -4.03 -18.16 -5.02
C LYS A 192 -2.81 -18.68 -4.27
N ARG A 193 -1.96 -19.43 -4.96
CA ARG A 193 -0.69 -19.98 -4.47
C ARG A 193 0.41 -19.72 -5.50
N PRO A 194 1.70 -19.86 -5.15
CA PRO A 194 2.80 -19.67 -6.10
C PRO A 194 2.60 -20.46 -7.41
N GLY A 195 2.10 -21.69 -7.32
CA GLY A 195 1.80 -22.51 -8.50
C GLY A 195 0.88 -21.86 -9.54
N ASP A 196 -0.07 -21.02 -9.11
CA ASP A 196 -1.00 -20.32 -10.01
C ASP A 196 -0.34 -19.23 -10.85
N PHE A 197 0.90 -18.86 -10.52
CA PHE A 197 1.61 -17.74 -11.17
C PHE A 197 2.75 -18.19 -12.09
N LYS A 198 3.01 -19.49 -12.24
CA LYS A 198 4.15 -20.01 -13.04
C LYS A 198 4.18 -19.48 -14.47
N GLU A 199 3.03 -19.44 -15.14
CA GLU A 199 2.96 -18.95 -16.52
C GLU A 199 3.22 -17.45 -16.61
N LEU A 200 2.60 -16.66 -15.72
CA LEU A 200 2.82 -15.22 -15.65
C LEU A 200 4.27 -14.88 -15.29
N ALA A 201 4.86 -15.59 -14.32
CA ALA A 201 6.26 -15.45 -13.93
C ALA A 201 7.19 -15.68 -15.12
N ARG A 202 6.97 -16.74 -15.90
CA ARG A 202 7.74 -17.01 -17.13
C ARG A 202 7.63 -15.85 -18.13
N LYS A 203 6.42 -15.35 -18.38
CA LYS A 203 6.18 -14.22 -19.30
C LYS A 203 6.89 -12.95 -18.84
N ILE A 204 6.85 -12.64 -17.55
CA ILE A 204 7.54 -11.48 -16.96
C ILE A 204 9.06 -11.62 -17.13
N LEU A 205 9.63 -12.79 -16.81
CA LEU A 205 11.08 -13.02 -16.94
C LEU A 205 11.55 -12.88 -18.39
N ILE A 206 10.83 -13.46 -19.34
CA ILE A 206 11.14 -13.34 -20.78
C ILE A 206 11.05 -11.87 -21.22
N LYS A 207 10.00 -11.15 -20.83
CA LYS A 207 9.84 -9.72 -21.13
C LYS A 207 10.99 -8.89 -20.55
N ASN A 208 11.52 -9.28 -19.39
CA ASN A 208 12.64 -8.61 -18.72
C ASN A 208 14.02 -9.07 -19.23
N GLY A 209 14.09 -9.74 -20.38
CA GLY A 209 15.36 -10.08 -21.04
C GLY A 209 15.94 -11.45 -20.69
N LEU A 210 15.18 -12.32 -20.01
CA LEU A 210 15.61 -13.69 -19.72
C LEU A 210 14.86 -14.70 -20.61
N PRO A 211 15.33 -14.99 -21.84
CA PRO A 211 14.57 -15.75 -22.84
C PRO A 211 14.32 -17.20 -22.43
N GLN A 212 15.19 -17.79 -21.61
CA GLN A 212 15.07 -19.16 -21.12
C GLN A 212 15.12 -19.19 -19.58
N PRO A 213 14.04 -18.78 -18.89
CA PRO A 213 14.02 -18.72 -17.44
C PRO A 213 14.04 -20.13 -16.83
N ARG A 214 14.92 -20.34 -15.83
CA ARG A 214 15.03 -21.62 -15.12
C ARG A 214 13.75 -21.90 -14.30
N PRO A 215 13.29 -23.16 -14.21
CA PRO A 215 12.06 -23.47 -13.48
C PRO A 215 12.21 -23.32 -11.95
N ASP A 216 13.37 -23.66 -11.39
CA ASP A 216 13.63 -23.73 -9.96
C ASP A 216 15.05 -23.23 -9.62
N VAL A 217 15.28 -23.00 -8.33
CA VAL A 217 16.61 -22.71 -7.77
C VAL A 217 17.44 -23.99 -7.74
N LEU A 218 18.76 -23.86 -7.89
CA LEU A 218 19.67 -25.01 -7.77
C LEU A 218 19.78 -25.48 -6.32
N ASP A 219 19.97 -24.51 -5.42
CA ASP A 219 20.12 -24.69 -3.99
C ASP A 219 19.75 -23.37 -3.26
N PRO A 220 19.67 -23.35 -1.91
CA PRO A 220 19.30 -22.16 -1.16
C PRO A 220 20.22 -20.93 -1.33
N SER A 221 21.47 -21.13 -1.79
CA SER A 221 22.49 -20.10 -2.03
C SER A 221 22.60 -19.65 -3.49
N ASP A 222 21.73 -20.14 -4.38
CA ASP A 222 21.71 -19.79 -5.81
C ASP A 222 21.71 -18.25 -6.01
N PRO A 223 22.81 -17.65 -6.52
CA PRO A 223 22.94 -16.20 -6.66
C PRO A 223 21.98 -15.64 -7.71
N GLU A 224 21.46 -16.50 -8.59
CA GLU A 224 20.52 -16.16 -9.65
C GLU A 224 19.10 -16.62 -9.31
N LYS A 225 18.79 -16.98 -8.06
CA LYS A 225 17.45 -17.42 -7.66
C LYS A 225 16.32 -16.51 -8.15
N GLN A 226 16.57 -15.20 -8.22
CA GLN A 226 15.61 -14.18 -8.67
C GLN A 226 15.22 -14.32 -10.15
N GLN A 227 16.05 -15.01 -10.94
CA GLN A 227 15.83 -15.31 -12.35
C GLN A 227 14.98 -16.57 -12.57
N THR A 228 14.56 -17.25 -11.51
CA THR A 228 13.78 -18.49 -11.61
C THR A 228 12.27 -18.24 -11.65
N ILE A 229 11.56 -19.10 -12.38
CA ILE A 229 10.09 -19.09 -12.42
C ILE A 229 9.52 -19.26 -11.01
N ARG A 230 10.12 -20.14 -10.19
CA ARG A 230 9.71 -20.34 -8.80
C ARG A 230 9.75 -19.05 -8.00
N TRP A 231 10.90 -18.38 -7.95
CA TRP A 231 11.06 -17.17 -7.13
C TRP A 231 10.11 -16.05 -7.57
N GLN A 232 9.98 -15.84 -8.89
CA GLN A 232 9.00 -14.87 -9.40
C GLN A 232 7.55 -15.24 -9.08
N SER A 233 7.21 -16.53 -9.12
CA SER A 233 5.88 -17.01 -8.75
C SER A 233 5.57 -16.78 -7.27
N GLU A 234 6.56 -17.00 -6.41
CA GLU A 234 6.47 -16.73 -4.97
C GLU A 234 6.29 -15.22 -4.71
N MET A 235 7.07 -14.37 -5.37
CA MET A 235 6.93 -12.91 -5.34
C MET A 235 5.55 -12.41 -5.78
N LEU A 236 5.02 -12.93 -6.90
CA LEU A 236 3.68 -12.61 -7.39
C LEU A 236 2.60 -13.01 -6.38
N PHE A 237 2.80 -14.11 -5.66
CA PHE A 237 1.89 -14.58 -4.63
C PHE A 237 1.87 -13.64 -3.41
N TYR A 238 2.99 -13.44 -2.71
CA TYR A 238 2.97 -12.73 -1.43
C TYR A 238 3.00 -11.20 -1.57
N ARG A 239 3.65 -10.65 -2.61
CA ARG A 239 3.82 -9.20 -2.76
C ARG A 239 2.73 -8.53 -3.60
N TYR A 240 2.06 -9.28 -4.48
CA TYR A 240 1.01 -8.73 -5.33
C TYR A 240 -0.37 -9.32 -5.04
N SER A 241 -0.54 -10.63 -5.21
CA SER A 241 -1.85 -11.29 -5.08
C SER A 241 -2.44 -11.15 -3.67
N GLU A 242 -1.63 -11.41 -2.63
CA GLU A 242 -2.05 -11.30 -1.25
C GLU A 242 -2.42 -9.85 -0.89
N ILE A 243 -1.56 -8.87 -1.17
CA ILE A 243 -1.84 -7.45 -0.86
C ILE A 243 -3.08 -6.93 -1.61
N ARG A 244 -3.24 -7.27 -2.90
CA ARG A 244 -4.43 -6.90 -3.67
C ARG A 244 -5.69 -7.55 -3.09
N ARG A 245 -5.61 -8.80 -2.61
CA ARG A 245 -6.73 -9.43 -1.92
C ARG A 245 -7.08 -8.72 -0.61
N ARG A 246 -6.07 -8.21 0.11
CA ARG A 246 -6.28 -7.41 1.34
C ARG A 246 -7.01 -6.12 1.01
N ALA A 247 -6.62 -5.45 -0.06
CA ALA A 247 -7.33 -4.26 -0.54
C ALA A 247 -8.81 -4.55 -0.86
N VAL A 248 -9.12 -5.68 -1.51
CA VAL A 248 -10.51 -6.09 -1.75
C VAL A 248 -11.27 -6.25 -0.43
N LEU A 249 -10.69 -6.94 0.55
CA LEU A 249 -11.31 -7.14 1.86
C LEU A 249 -11.57 -5.80 2.58
N VAL A 250 -10.56 -4.93 2.64
CA VAL A 250 -10.65 -3.58 3.23
C VAL A 250 -11.77 -2.77 2.57
N ASN A 251 -11.77 -2.71 1.24
CA ASN A 251 -12.61 -1.81 0.46
C ASN A 251 -14.06 -2.27 0.29
N THR A 252 -14.35 -3.57 0.46
CA THR A 252 -15.68 -4.13 0.11
C THR A 252 -16.39 -4.84 1.25
N LYS A 253 -15.69 -5.11 2.36
CA LYS A 253 -16.28 -5.79 3.52
C LYS A 253 -16.01 -5.04 4.81
N LEU A 254 -14.76 -4.64 5.04
CA LEU A 254 -14.38 -4.04 6.33
C LEU A 254 -14.84 -2.59 6.44
N HIS A 255 -14.75 -1.80 5.36
CA HIS A 255 -15.09 -0.38 5.36
C HIS A 255 -14.61 0.35 6.62
N PRO A 256 -13.30 0.30 6.93
CA PRO A 256 -12.78 0.99 8.09
C PRO A 256 -12.69 2.50 7.83
N ASP A 257 -12.72 3.27 8.91
CA ASP A 257 -12.40 4.71 8.87
C ASP A 257 -10.89 4.93 8.76
N LEU A 258 -10.09 3.99 9.30
CA LEU A 258 -8.63 4.00 9.28
C LEU A 258 -8.09 2.56 9.20
N THR A 259 -7.05 2.35 8.39
CA THR A 259 -6.25 1.12 8.46
C THR A 259 -4.88 1.40 9.08
N VAL A 260 -4.42 0.54 9.98
CA VAL A 260 -3.08 0.58 10.55
C VAL A 260 -2.29 -0.61 10.02
N CYS A 261 -1.30 -0.35 9.17
CA CYS A 261 -0.36 -1.35 8.67
C CYS A 261 0.80 -1.49 9.66
N LEU A 262 1.01 -2.69 10.20
CA LEU A 262 2.04 -2.96 11.20
C LEU A 262 3.18 -3.74 10.57
N HIS A 263 4.39 -3.20 10.62
CA HIS A 263 5.60 -3.83 10.12
C HIS A 263 6.75 -3.72 11.14
N PHE A 264 7.84 -4.42 10.86
CA PHE A 264 9.16 -4.20 11.47
C PHE A 264 10.16 -3.92 10.35
N ASN A 265 11.11 -3.01 10.56
CA ASN A 265 12.13 -2.79 9.53
C ASN A 265 13.26 -3.83 9.60
N ALA A 266 14.05 -3.95 8.54
CA ALA A 266 15.34 -4.63 8.54
C ALA A 266 16.30 -3.95 7.57
N GLU A 267 17.60 -4.01 7.85
CA GLU A 267 18.63 -3.48 6.95
C GLU A 267 19.57 -4.59 6.44
N GLY A 268 20.45 -4.25 5.49
CA GLY A 268 21.51 -5.15 5.04
C GLY A 268 22.50 -5.47 6.17
N TRP A 269 22.91 -6.74 6.26
CA TRP A 269 23.64 -7.27 7.41
C TRP A 269 24.73 -8.28 7.04
N GLY A 270 25.31 -8.09 5.85
CA GLY A 270 26.34 -8.96 5.30
C GLY A 270 25.78 -10.23 4.69
N ASP A 271 26.53 -11.32 4.82
CA ASP A 271 26.21 -12.63 4.25
C ASP A 271 24.96 -13.23 4.90
N PRO A 272 23.86 -13.46 4.15
CA PRO A 272 22.67 -14.10 4.70
C PRO A 272 22.87 -15.53 5.22
N ALA A 273 23.93 -16.23 4.77
CA ALA A 273 24.29 -17.54 5.30
C ALA A 273 25.01 -17.46 6.65
N ASN A 274 25.67 -16.33 6.93
CA ASN A 274 26.38 -16.04 8.17
C ASN A 274 26.03 -14.63 8.67
N PRO A 275 24.76 -14.38 9.03
CA PRO A 275 24.29 -13.03 9.26
C PRO A 275 24.90 -12.42 10.53
N THR A 276 25.28 -11.14 10.44
CA THR A 276 25.81 -10.39 11.58
C THR A 276 24.82 -9.32 12.00
N LEU A 277 24.36 -9.37 13.25
CA LEU A 277 23.47 -8.33 13.78
C LEU A 277 24.14 -6.96 13.74
N ILE A 278 23.36 -5.96 13.32
CA ILE A 278 23.83 -4.58 13.16
C ILE A 278 23.49 -3.71 14.37
N ASP A 279 24.09 -2.53 14.46
CA ASP A 279 23.80 -1.59 15.55
C ASP A 279 22.65 -0.64 15.21
N ASN A 280 22.41 -0.36 13.93
CA ASN A 280 21.38 0.57 13.48
C ASN A 280 19.99 0.09 13.91
N ASN A 281 19.28 0.97 14.61
CA ASN A 281 17.87 0.78 14.96
C ASN A 281 17.18 2.14 14.83
N HIS A 282 15.98 2.15 14.26
CA HIS A 282 15.32 3.40 13.89
C HIS A 282 13.80 3.21 13.78
N LEU A 283 13.10 4.33 13.60
CA LEU A 283 11.66 4.41 13.40
C LEU A 283 11.35 5.21 12.15
N HIS A 284 10.37 4.78 11.38
CA HIS A 284 9.67 5.67 10.46
C HIS A 284 8.25 5.19 10.20
N LEU A 285 7.43 6.12 9.72
CA LEU A 285 6.08 5.86 9.24
C LEU A 285 5.97 6.23 7.76
N LEU A 286 5.05 5.58 7.06
CA LEU A 286 4.81 5.79 5.64
C LEU A 286 3.36 6.21 5.38
N VAL A 287 3.20 7.15 4.45
CA VAL A 287 1.92 7.59 3.88
C VAL A 287 1.96 7.46 2.36
N GLY A 288 0.80 7.39 1.71
CA GLY A 288 0.72 7.26 0.27
C GLY A 288 1.07 8.57 -0.45
N GLY A 289 2.06 8.53 -1.34
CA GLY A 289 2.51 9.67 -2.16
C GLY A 289 3.80 9.34 -2.91
N SER A 290 4.52 10.35 -3.40
CA SER A 290 5.81 10.19 -4.11
C SER A 290 5.76 9.16 -5.26
N TYR A 291 4.70 9.20 -6.08
CA TYR A 291 4.57 8.40 -7.30
C TYR A 291 5.59 8.86 -8.34
N LEU A 292 6.24 7.89 -9.01
CA LEU A 292 7.21 8.17 -10.05
C LEU A 292 6.56 8.30 -11.42
N GLN A 293 7.21 9.02 -12.32
CA GLN A 293 6.74 9.21 -13.69
C GLN A 293 6.44 7.88 -14.41
N ASP A 294 7.36 6.91 -14.34
CA ASP A 294 7.18 5.59 -14.95
C ASP A 294 6.06 4.77 -14.29
N GLU A 295 5.77 5.00 -13.01
CA GLU A 295 4.64 4.36 -12.34
C GLU A 295 3.30 4.94 -12.82
N LEU A 296 3.27 6.24 -13.13
CA LEU A 296 2.10 6.92 -13.65
C LEU A 296 1.82 6.63 -15.12
N GLU A 297 2.76 6.02 -15.86
CA GLU A 297 2.48 5.45 -17.18
C GLU A 297 1.50 4.26 -17.13
N LEU A 298 1.42 3.59 -15.98
CA LEU A 298 0.50 2.49 -15.76
C LEU A 298 -0.90 3.02 -15.44
N ASP A 299 -1.87 2.66 -16.28
CA ASP A 299 -3.25 3.15 -16.21
C ASP A 299 -3.90 2.83 -14.85
N ASP A 300 -3.61 1.67 -14.25
CA ASP A 300 -4.13 1.29 -12.92
C ASP A 300 -3.53 2.09 -11.78
N GLN A 301 -2.23 2.39 -11.84
CA GLN A 301 -1.59 3.19 -10.80
C GLN A 301 -2.02 4.65 -10.86
N ARG A 302 -2.07 5.23 -12.06
CA ARG A 302 -2.56 6.60 -12.29
C ARG A 302 -4.01 6.74 -11.82
N PHE A 303 -4.87 5.78 -12.14
CA PHE A 303 -6.26 5.76 -11.66
C PHE A 303 -6.37 5.72 -10.13
N GLU A 304 -5.66 4.80 -9.47
CA GLU A 304 -5.75 4.67 -8.01
C GLU A 304 -5.13 5.88 -7.28
N MET A 305 -4.08 6.49 -7.84
CA MET A 305 -3.50 7.74 -7.34
C MET A 305 -4.51 8.89 -7.42
N ILE A 306 -5.11 9.14 -8.61
CA ILE A 306 -6.13 10.19 -8.78
C ILE A 306 -7.30 9.95 -7.83
N ARG A 307 -7.79 8.71 -7.74
CA ARG A 307 -8.90 8.37 -6.85
C ARG A 307 -8.56 8.66 -5.39
N ARG A 308 -7.34 8.35 -4.96
CA ARG A 308 -6.88 8.60 -3.59
C ARG A 308 -6.77 10.09 -3.30
N LEU A 309 -6.19 10.86 -4.21
CA LEU A 309 -6.15 12.33 -4.18
C LEU A 309 -7.54 12.91 -4.02
N LEU A 310 -8.50 12.45 -4.84
CA LEU A 310 -9.88 12.94 -4.84
C LEU A 310 -10.64 12.58 -3.56
N SER A 311 -10.24 11.53 -2.84
CA SER A 311 -10.84 11.17 -1.55
C SER A 311 -10.44 12.07 -0.38
N ARG A 312 -9.37 12.89 -0.54
CA ARG A 312 -8.72 13.69 0.52
C ARG A 312 -8.27 12.83 1.70
N ALA A 313 -7.76 11.64 1.44
CA ALA A 313 -7.24 10.77 2.49
C ALA A 313 -5.94 11.30 3.09
N TYR A 314 -5.11 12.01 2.31
CA TYR A 314 -3.80 12.49 2.74
C TYR A 314 -3.86 13.40 3.97
N ASP A 315 -4.78 14.36 4.00
CA ASP A 315 -4.87 15.33 5.11
C ASP A 315 -5.08 14.63 6.46
N GLU A 316 -5.96 13.62 6.48
CA GLU A 316 -6.24 12.80 7.67
C GLU A 316 -5.07 11.86 7.96
N GLU A 317 -4.53 11.22 6.93
CA GLU A 317 -3.44 10.23 7.02
C GLU A 317 -2.14 10.83 7.56
N LEU A 318 -1.75 12.01 7.08
CA LEU A 318 -0.54 12.69 7.53
C LEU A 318 -0.65 13.11 8.98
N ALA A 319 -1.78 13.73 9.37
CA ALA A 319 -1.98 14.20 10.74
C ALA A 319 -2.03 13.05 11.76
N ILE A 320 -2.67 11.92 11.41
CA ILE A 320 -2.63 10.72 12.25
C ILE A 320 -1.20 10.18 12.31
N SER A 321 -0.51 10.07 11.17
CA SER A 321 0.85 9.51 11.11
C SER A 321 1.84 10.34 11.91
N ASP A 322 1.78 11.67 11.87
CA ASP A 322 2.64 12.55 12.68
C ASP A 322 2.42 12.35 14.18
N THR A 323 1.15 12.23 14.61
CA THR A 323 0.81 12.02 16.02
C THR A 323 1.27 10.64 16.50
N VAL A 324 1.03 9.60 15.69
CA VAL A 324 1.50 8.24 15.99
C VAL A 324 3.02 8.17 16.00
N ALA A 325 3.70 8.79 15.03
CA ALA A 325 5.15 8.82 14.97
C ALA A 325 5.75 9.51 16.21
N THR A 326 5.17 10.62 16.65
CA THR A 326 5.60 11.35 17.85
C THR A 326 5.47 10.49 19.11
N SER A 327 4.33 9.82 19.27
CA SER A 327 4.10 8.88 20.38
C SER A 327 5.11 7.71 20.36
N MET A 328 5.34 7.12 19.18
CA MET A 328 6.31 6.03 19.01
C MET A 328 7.75 6.48 19.26
N ALA A 329 8.15 7.66 18.77
CA ALA A 329 9.48 8.22 19.02
C ALA A 329 9.70 8.43 20.53
N LYS A 330 8.70 8.98 21.24
CA LYS A 330 8.76 9.16 22.69
C LYS A 330 8.86 7.83 23.44
N ALA A 331 8.11 6.82 23.02
CA ALA A 331 8.08 5.52 23.70
C ALA A 331 9.35 4.68 23.44
N THR A 332 9.90 4.76 22.24
CA THR A 332 11.01 3.90 21.80
C THR A 332 12.38 4.55 21.97
N GLY A 333 12.45 5.89 21.98
CA GLY A 333 13.71 6.64 21.96
C GLY A 333 14.50 6.47 20.65
N LEU A 334 13.91 5.87 19.61
CA LEU A 334 14.62 5.57 18.36
C LEU A 334 14.76 6.82 17.48
N PRO A 335 15.90 6.95 16.77
CA PRO A 335 16.07 8.00 15.78
C PRO A 335 15.16 7.77 14.56
N ALA A 336 14.88 8.85 13.84
CA ALA A 336 14.18 8.76 12.56
C ALA A 336 15.05 8.06 11.51
N TYR A 337 14.45 7.14 10.75
CA TYR A 337 15.11 6.54 9.59
C TYR A 337 15.56 7.62 8.61
N GLN A 338 16.74 7.45 8.01
CA GLN A 338 17.23 8.28 6.93
C GLN A 338 17.27 7.44 5.66
N TYR A 339 16.38 7.73 4.71
CA TYR A 339 16.42 7.09 3.40
C TYR A 339 17.76 7.40 2.71
N PRO A 340 18.43 6.41 2.12
CA PRO A 340 19.72 6.63 1.44
C PRO A 340 19.58 7.50 0.19
N THR A 341 18.37 7.58 -0.38
CA THR A 341 18.06 8.44 -1.52
C THR A 341 16.66 9.04 -1.37
N THR A 342 16.45 10.21 -1.97
CA THR A 342 15.14 10.86 -2.07
C THR A 342 14.42 10.55 -3.38
N LEU A 343 15.01 9.72 -4.25
CA LEU A 343 14.49 9.47 -5.61
C LEU A 343 13.13 8.74 -5.65
N THR A 344 12.76 8.08 -4.55
CA THR A 344 11.53 7.26 -4.47
C THR A 344 10.68 7.58 -3.25
N THR A 345 11.07 8.59 -2.47
CA THR A 345 10.42 8.97 -1.22
C THR A 345 10.52 10.46 -0.99
N THR A 346 9.56 11.00 -0.24
CA THR A 346 9.58 12.40 0.17
C THR A 346 9.34 12.47 1.66
N LYS A 347 10.22 13.19 2.40
CA LYS A 347 10.01 13.43 3.83
C LYS A 347 8.85 14.41 3.99
N VAL A 348 7.88 14.06 4.83
CA VAL A 348 6.64 14.85 5.02
C VAL A 348 6.30 14.95 6.50
N GLY A 349 5.36 15.83 6.82
CA GLY A 349 4.93 16.04 8.20
C GLY A 349 5.94 16.82 9.04
N SER A 350 5.58 16.99 10.30
CA SER A 350 6.27 17.81 11.28
C SER A 350 7.06 17.00 12.31
N SER A 351 6.73 15.71 12.47
CA SER A 351 7.41 14.83 13.43
C SER A 351 8.87 14.55 13.03
N GLY A 352 9.18 14.63 11.73
CA GLY A 352 10.48 14.24 11.18
C GLY A 352 10.65 12.74 10.94
N TYR A 353 9.60 11.94 11.18
CA TYR A 353 9.59 10.47 11.07
C TYR A 353 8.73 9.94 9.92
N VAL A 354 7.96 10.79 9.24
CA VAL A 354 7.00 10.38 8.21
C VAL A 354 7.56 10.59 6.81
N TYR A 355 7.36 9.61 5.93
CA TYR A 355 7.72 9.70 4.52
C TYR A 355 6.53 9.33 3.61
N ALA A 356 6.35 10.07 2.53
CA ALA A 356 5.47 9.70 1.43
C ALA A 356 6.18 8.72 0.49
N ARG A 357 5.50 7.61 0.15
CA ARG A 357 6.03 6.57 -0.76
C ARG A 357 4.89 5.83 -1.47
N ASN A 358 5.09 5.43 -2.73
CA ASN A 358 4.11 4.64 -3.48
C ASN A 358 4.20 3.15 -3.10
N LEU A 359 3.53 2.78 -2.00
CA LEU A 359 3.37 1.39 -1.58
C LEU A 359 2.02 0.82 -2.03
N LEU A 360 2.00 -0.47 -2.39
CA LEU A 360 0.81 -1.12 -2.94
C LEU A 360 -0.42 -1.09 -2.00
N ALA A 361 -0.24 -1.29 -0.69
CA ALA A 361 -1.34 -1.24 0.26
C ALA A 361 -1.92 0.19 0.43
N PRO A 362 -1.12 1.21 0.82
CA PRO A 362 -1.58 2.61 0.84
C PRO A 362 -2.19 3.08 -0.48
N ARG A 363 -1.65 2.65 -1.64
CA ARG A 363 -2.23 2.98 -2.96
C ARG A 363 -3.65 2.43 -3.13
N LEU A 364 -3.91 1.21 -2.67
CA LEU A 364 -5.15 0.50 -2.98
C LEU A 364 -6.23 0.60 -1.90
N TYR A 365 -5.88 0.93 -0.65
CA TYR A 365 -6.86 1.01 0.44
C TYR A 365 -7.61 2.34 0.34
N ARG A 366 -8.95 2.27 0.30
CA ARG A 366 -9.85 3.42 0.06
C ARG A 366 -10.26 4.12 1.36
N CYS A 367 -9.31 4.21 2.29
CA CYS A 367 -9.38 4.91 3.57
C CYS A 367 -7.96 5.42 3.90
N PRO A 368 -7.82 6.33 4.89
CA PRO A 368 -6.54 6.65 5.50
C PRO A 368 -5.81 5.39 5.99
N VAL A 369 -4.50 5.38 5.83
CA VAL A 369 -3.57 4.30 6.16
C VAL A 369 -2.39 4.87 6.93
N VAL A 370 -2.21 4.43 8.16
CA VAL A 370 -0.98 4.69 8.92
C VAL A 370 -0.11 3.46 8.81
N TYR A 371 1.05 3.58 8.20
CA TYR A 371 1.97 2.46 7.98
C TYR A 371 3.19 2.61 8.88
N CYS A 372 3.32 1.71 9.85
CA CYS A 372 4.35 1.78 10.88
C CYS A 372 5.51 0.81 10.59
N GLU A 373 6.75 1.32 10.52
CA GLU A 373 7.98 0.53 10.45
C GLU A 373 8.95 0.87 11.61
N PRO A 374 8.59 0.58 12.87
CA PRO A 374 9.51 0.64 13.99
C PRO A 374 10.41 -0.60 14.06
N TYR A 375 11.52 -0.42 14.76
CA TYR A 375 12.53 -1.42 15.07
C TYR A 375 13.13 -2.12 13.85
N VAL A 376 14.44 -2.01 13.75
CA VAL A 376 15.23 -2.85 12.85
C VAL A 376 15.36 -4.23 13.50
N MET A 377 14.59 -5.21 13.02
CA MET A 377 14.49 -6.53 13.66
C MET A 377 15.82 -7.27 13.73
N ASN A 378 16.75 -6.98 12.81
CA ASN A 378 18.09 -7.53 12.77
C ASN A 378 19.17 -6.62 13.40
N SER A 379 18.75 -5.58 14.14
CA SER A 379 19.65 -4.87 15.04
C SER A 379 19.93 -5.70 16.30
N LYS A 380 21.06 -5.47 16.98
CA LYS A 380 21.39 -6.16 18.24
C LYS A 380 20.32 -5.94 19.31
N ASP A 381 19.82 -4.71 19.43
CA ASP A 381 18.73 -4.38 20.36
C ASP A 381 17.40 -5.02 19.95
N GLY A 382 16.97 -4.80 18.71
CA GLY A 382 15.71 -5.34 18.18
C GLY A 382 15.67 -6.87 18.30
N PHE A 383 16.75 -7.54 17.91
CA PHE A 383 16.88 -8.98 18.02
C PHE A 383 16.79 -9.45 19.49
N ALA A 384 17.58 -8.86 20.40
CA ALA A 384 17.57 -9.25 21.81
C ALA A 384 16.17 -9.08 22.45
N ARG A 385 15.49 -7.96 22.16
CA ARG A 385 14.14 -7.70 22.65
C ARG A 385 13.10 -8.64 22.04
N ILE A 386 13.24 -9.03 20.78
CA ILE A 386 12.38 -10.05 20.14
C ILE A 386 12.60 -11.42 20.80
N GLN A 387 13.85 -11.83 21.03
CA GLN A 387 14.19 -13.11 21.67
C GLN A 387 13.69 -13.19 23.11
N ALA A 388 13.69 -12.07 23.85
CA ALA A 388 13.15 -11.98 25.20
C ALA A 388 11.63 -12.26 25.28
N GLY A 389 10.93 -12.16 24.15
CA GLY A 389 9.52 -12.48 24.02
C GLY A 389 8.58 -11.42 24.60
N ASP A 390 7.34 -11.83 24.86
CA ASP A 390 6.37 -10.99 25.58
C ASP A 390 6.53 -11.17 27.09
N TYR A 391 6.39 -10.06 27.83
CA TYR A 391 6.45 -10.03 29.29
C TYR A 391 5.77 -8.77 29.86
N ASP A 392 5.27 -8.89 31.08
CA ASP A 392 4.75 -7.78 31.88
C ASP A 392 5.88 -6.95 32.50
N GLY A 393 5.61 -5.66 32.72
CA GLY A 393 6.58 -4.73 33.31
C GLY A 393 7.80 -4.48 32.40
N THR A 394 8.98 -4.46 33.00
CA THR A 394 10.26 -4.27 32.34
C THR A 394 11.20 -5.45 32.59
N LYS A 395 12.18 -5.64 31.70
CA LYS A 395 13.31 -6.56 31.87
C LYS A 395 14.59 -5.85 31.47
N GLN A 396 15.67 -6.15 32.17
CA GLN A 396 17.00 -5.69 31.78
C GLN A 396 17.44 -6.43 30.50
N ILE A 397 17.59 -5.70 29.40
CA ILE A 397 18.07 -6.19 28.10
C ILE A 397 19.18 -5.25 27.65
N ASN A 398 20.37 -5.79 27.36
CA ASN A 398 21.55 -5.00 27.01
C ASN A 398 21.87 -3.90 28.05
N GLY A 399 21.64 -4.19 29.34
CA GLY A 399 21.90 -3.25 30.44
C GLY A 399 20.82 -2.18 30.65
N VAL A 400 19.76 -2.17 29.85
CA VAL A 400 18.66 -1.19 29.94
C VAL A 400 17.37 -1.88 30.35
N ASP A 401 16.61 -1.28 31.27
CA ASP A 401 15.27 -1.75 31.61
C ASP A 401 14.30 -1.43 30.47
N GLN A 402 13.94 -2.47 29.73
CA GLN A 402 13.12 -2.38 28.54
C GLN A 402 11.74 -2.95 28.80
N LYS A 403 10.72 -2.32 28.23
CA LYS A 403 9.41 -2.93 28.08
C LYS A 403 9.46 -3.96 26.95
N SER A 404 8.57 -4.95 26.97
CA SER A 404 8.42 -5.86 25.84
C SER A 404 8.19 -5.07 24.55
N ILE A 405 9.00 -5.34 23.52
CA ILE A 405 8.96 -4.68 22.21
C ILE A 405 7.55 -4.73 21.59
N PHE A 406 6.81 -5.82 21.83
CA PHE A 406 5.46 -6.00 21.32
C PHE A 406 4.44 -5.10 22.02
N ARG A 407 4.58 -4.95 23.35
CA ARG A 407 3.69 -4.12 24.16
C ARG A 407 4.00 -2.65 23.95
N GLU A 408 5.28 -2.27 23.92
CA GLU A 408 5.74 -0.91 23.61
C GLU A 408 5.22 -0.44 22.25
N TYR A 409 5.32 -1.26 21.21
CA TYR A 409 4.75 -0.97 19.89
C TYR A 409 3.22 -0.80 19.98
N ALA A 410 2.51 -1.77 20.55
CA ALA A 410 1.05 -1.70 20.63
C ALA A 410 0.55 -0.50 21.47
N ASP A 411 1.23 -0.18 22.57
CA ASP A 411 0.89 0.95 23.45
C ASP A 411 1.14 2.29 22.77
N SER A 412 2.30 2.46 22.13
CA SER A 412 2.65 3.73 21.47
C SER A 412 1.74 4.06 20.28
N VAL A 413 1.37 3.06 19.47
CA VAL A 413 0.37 3.25 18.41
C VAL A 413 -1.00 3.61 19.00
N ALA A 414 -1.45 2.89 20.04
CA ALA A 414 -2.74 3.17 20.66
C ALA A 414 -2.80 4.59 21.26
N GLU A 415 -1.72 5.04 21.92
CA GLU A 415 -1.66 6.38 22.51
C GLU A 415 -1.64 7.47 21.43
N GLY A 416 -0.86 7.29 20.36
CA GLY A 416 -0.82 8.28 19.28
C GLY A 416 -2.16 8.41 18.55
N LEU A 417 -2.87 7.30 18.33
CA LEU A 417 -4.24 7.33 17.80
C LEU A 417 -5.19 8.01 18.78
N ALA A 418 -5.13 7.67 20.07
CA ALA A 418 -5.96 8.28 21.08
C ALA A 418 -5.75 9.80 21.14
N GLU A 419 -4.50 10.26 21.16
CA GLU A 419 -4.13 11.67 21.16
C GLU A 419 -4.69 12.41 19.93
N TYR A 420 -4.49 11.87 18.73
CA TYR A 420 -5.02 12.48 17.52
C TYR A 420 -6.54 12.64 17.58
N TYR A 421 -7.27 11.58 17.89
CA TYR A 421 -8.73 11.61 17.91
C TYR A 421 -9.29 12.41 19.10
N ARG A 422 -8.60 12.49 20.25
CA ARG A 422 -8.96 13.44 21.32
C ARG A 422 -8.91 14.86 20.80
N ASN A 423 -7.83 15.24 20.11
CA ASN A 423 -7.61 16.61 19.66
C ASN A 423 -8.51 16.97 18.47
N ALA A 424 -8.62 16.10 17.48
CA ALA A 424 -9.39 16.35 16.26
C ALA A 424 -10.92 16.36 16.49
N ARG A 425 -11.41 15.75 17.58
CA ARG A 425 -12.84 15.69 17.96
C ARG A 425 -13.23 16.65 19.08
N ARG A 426 -12.29 17.42 19.64
CA ARG A 426 -12.66 18.49 20.58
C ARG A 426 -13.52 19.51 19.82
N ARG A 427 -14.67 19.86 20.39
CA ARG A 427 -15.39 21.04 19.93
C ARG A 427 -14.50 22.25 20.21
N GLY A 428 -14.41 23.17 19.26
CA GLY A 428 -13.96 24.52 19.61
C GLY A 428 -14.99 25.05 20.62
N ASP A 429 -14.52 25.36 21.82
CA ASP A 429 -15.33 26.09 22.81
C ASP A 429 -15.67 27.49 22.29
#